data_AF-A0A7C5XBK9-F1
#
_entry.id   AF-A0A7C5XBK9-F1
#
_cell.length_a   1.000
_cell.length_b   1.000
_cell.length_c   1.000
_cell.angle_alpha   90.00
_cell.angle_beta   90.00
_cell.angle_gamma   90.00
#
_symmetry.space_group_name_H-M   'P 1'
#
loop_
_entity.id
_entity.type
_entity.pdbx_description
1 polymer ?
#
loop_
_entity_poly.entity_id
_entity_poly.type
_entity_poly.pdbx_seq_one_letter_code
_entity_poly.pdbx_strand_id
1 'polypeptide(L)'
;MYELDFAVDMVEEQLVKGNLRWLANFNEIRKEYRVGDLTFPLYACGSLQERGFFLSRIFSALVTPKYRVHLLIYTEQSFDPKLVRKLILTCKNKFGSEDWIFLGLIQRDAFQKAVKETVTSVADRNVGVVAFSLASREKVFSDNVLGKGFAKQLKLTEVKFEVFDLPNYLKSFTVTFLSVVLLLVLLMLLSVQNIINPLSMLVAVLVSLLLGYRLYKNRFHVALSINSKGFQLWEGKNVKEGKWTDFSDVAIYITPQRETCLRLYSKEGSVDLPLSRAGLSRKETYLMVKRLIKGGPDTQ
;
A
#
# COMPACT_ATOMS: atom_id res chain seq x y z
N MET A 1 -15.36 -18.70 -4.99
CA MET A 1 -15.21 -17.22 -5.01
C MET A 1 -14.53 -16.74 -3.74
N TYR A 2 -15.13 -16.90 -2.56
CA TYR A 2 -14.58 -16.42 -1.28
C TYR A 2 -13.10 -16.77 -1.01
N GLU A 3 -12.67 -18.00 -1.29
CA GLU A 3 -11.27 -18.42 -1.06
C GLU A 3 -10.27 -17.70 -1.98
N LEU A 4 -10.63 -17.47 -3.24
CA LEU A 4 -9.78 -16.77 -4.22
C LEU A 4 -9.70 -15.27 -3.89
N ASP A 5 -10.83 -14.68 -3.50
CA ASP A 5 -10.89 -13.28 -3.05
C ASP A 5 -10.06 -13.08 -1.78
N PHE A 6 -10.13 -14.03 -0.84
CA PHE A 6 -9.30 -14.03 0.36
C PHE A 6 -7.80 -14.10 0.04
N ALA A 7 -7.40 -14.97 -0.90
CA ALA A 7 -6.01 -15.06 -1.33
C ALA A 7 -5.51 -13.74 -1.96
N VAL A 8 -6.36 -13.04 -2.73
CA VAL A 8 -6.03 -11.72 -3.27
C VAL A 8 -5.88 -10.67 -2.17
N ASP A 9 -6.76 -10.67 -1.17
CA ASP A 9 -6.69 -9.75 -0.04
C ASP A 9 -5.43 -10.01 0.81
N MET A 10 -4.99 -11.27 0.94
CA MET A 10 -3.69 -11.60 1.58
C MET A 10 -2.50 -11.01 0.82
N VAL A 11 -2.50 -11.05 -0.51
CA VAL A 11 -1.41 -10.47 -1.32
C VAL A 11 -1.41 -8.94 -1.19
N GLU A 12 -2.58 -8.30 -1.22
CA GLU A 12 -2.71 -6.86 -0.98
C GLU A 12 -2.13 -6.49 0.39
N GLU A 13 -2.44 -7.27 1.42
CA GLU A 13 -1.92 -7.00 2.76
C GLU A 13 -0.39 -7.12 2.84
N GLN A 14 0.20 -8.10 2.16
CA GLN A 14 1.66 -8.23 2.06
C GLN A 14 2.31 -7.05 1.31
N LEU A 15 1.64 -6.52 0.29
CA LEU A 15 2.10 -5.32 -0.42
C LEU A 15 2.10 -4.11 0.51
N VAL A 16 1.00 -3.87 1.22
CA VAL A 16 0.86 -2.72 2.12
C VAL A 16 1.83 -2.80 3.29
N LYS A 17 2.00 -3.98 3.89
CA LYS A 17 3.02 -4.23 4.92
C LYS A 17 4.44 -4.22 4.37
N GLY A 18 4.61 -4.09 3.05
CA GLY A 18 5.91 -4.05 2.38
C GLY A 18 6.73 -5.33 2.57
N ASN A 19 6.08 -6.47 2.74
CA ASN A 19 6.72 -7.78 2.79
C ASN A 19 7.33 -8.15 1.42
N LEU A 20 6.80 -7.57 0.34
CA LEU A 20 7.30 -7.75 -1.02
C LEU A 20 8.35 -6.71 -1.44
N ARG A 21 8.90 -5.90 -0.51
CA ARG A 21 9.93 -4.89 -0.79
C ARG A 21 11.19 -5.45 -1.45
N TRP A 22 11.54 -6.69 -1.11
CA TRP A 22 12.67 -7.39 -1.72
C TRP A 22 12.51 -7.63 -3.23
N LEU A 23 11.28 -7.55 -3.76
CA LEU A 23 11.02 -7.61 -5.20
C LEU A 23 11.04 -6.21 -5.81
N ALA A 24 10.28 -5.30 -5.22
CA ALA A 24 10.25 -3.89 -5.60
C ALA A 24 9.57 -3.05 -4.52
N ASN A 25 9.81 -1.74 -4.57
CA ASN A 25 9.07 -0.78 -3.78
C ASN A 25 7.74 -0.46 -4.46
N PHE A 26 6.74 -1.31 -4.24
CA PHE A 26 5.37 -1.09 -4.69
C PHE A 26 4.74 0.07 -3.94
N ASN A 27 4.25 1.05 -4.68
CA ASN A 27 3.67 2.26 -4.12
C ASN A 27 2.27 2.55 -4.64
N GLU A 28 1.85 1.94 -5.73
CA GLU A 28 0.50 2.08 -6.28
C GLU A 28 -0.16 0.72 -6.42
N ILE A 29 -1.39 0.61 -5.94
CA ILE A 29 -2.22 -0.59 -6.02
C ILE A 29 -3.56 -0.22 -6.64
N ARG A 30 -4.03 -1.03 -7.57
CA ARG A 30 -5.33 -0.90 -8.24
C ARG A 30 -6.08 -2.23 -8.16
N LYS A 31 -7.39 -2.15 -7.94
CA LYS A 31 -8.28 -3.31 -7.98
C LYS A 31 -9.04 -3.35 -9.30
N GLU A 32 -9.32 -4.55 -9.78
CA GLU A 32 -10.03 -4.80 -11.06
C GLU A 32 -9.37 -4.03 -12.23
N TYR A 33 -8.06 -4.21 -12.36
CA TYR A 33 -7.28 -3.53 -13.38
C TYR A 33 -7.41 -4.25 -14.72
N ARG A 34 -7.80 -3.53 -15.77
CA ARG A 34 -8.02 -4.09 -17.10
C ARG A 34 -6.75 -4.00 -17.94
N VAL A 35 -6.34 -5.14 -18.52
CA VAL A 35 -5.26 -5.22 -19.50
C VAL A 35 -5.75 -6.02 -20.69
N GLY A 36 -5.96 -5.34 -21.82
CA GLY A 36 -6.64 -5.94 -22.97
C GLY A 36 -8.05 -6.34 -22.60
N ASP A 37 -8.38 -7.61 -22.83
CA ASP A 37 -9.66 -8.23 -22.49
C ASP A 37 -9.67 -8.90 -21.11
N LEU A 38 -8.56 -8.88 -20.38
CA LEU A 38 -8.40 -9.53 -19.08
C LEU A 38 -8.56 -8.52 -17.95
N THR A 39 -9.26 -8.91 -16.89
CA THR A 39 -9.41 -8.11 -15.67
C THR A 39 -8.67 -8.78 -14.52
N PHE A 40 -7.69 -8.08 -13.96
CA PHE A 40 -6.88 -8.55 -12.84
C PHE A 40 -7.48 -8.04 -11.54
N PRO A 41 -7.86 -8.92 -10.59
CA PRO A 41 -8.36 -8.54 -9.28
C PRO A 41 -7.43 -7.59 -8.53
N LEU A 42 -6.11 -7.76 -8.68
CA LEU A 42 -5.09 -6.94 -8.05
C LEU A 42 -3.96 -6.65 -9.02
N TYR A 43 -3.64 -5.36 -9.14
CA TYR A 43 -2.48 -4.84 -9.84
C TYR A 43 -1.70 -3.94 -8.89
N ALA A 44 -0.39 -4.09 -8.83
CA ALA A 44 0.48 -3.17 -8.12
C ALA A 44 1.62 -2.72 -9.03
N CYS A 45 1.99 -1.45 -8.91
CA CYS A 45 3.10 -0.84 -9.62
C CYS A 45 4.12 -0.30 -8.62
N GLY A 46 5.39 -0.40 -8.99
CA GLY A 46 6.49 0.08 -8.18
C GLY A 46 7.74 0.33 -9.01
N SER A 47 8.83 0.56 -8.29
CA SER A 47 10.17 0.70 -8.86
C SER A 47 11.19 0.00 -7.99
N LEU A 48 12.34 -0.34 -8.57
CA LEU A 48 13.51 -0.80 -7.81
C LEU A 48 14.17 0.33 -7.01
N GLN A 49 13.79 1.58 -7.28
CA GLN A 49 14.34 2.73 -6.57
C GLN A 49 13.84 2.82 -5.12
N GLU A 50 14.79 2.87 -4.21
CA GLU A 50 14.58 3.16 -2.80
C GLU A 50 14.19 4.64 -2.65
N ARG A 51 13.00 4.89 -2.10
CA ARG A 51 12.52 6.26 -1.76
C ARG A 51 12.63 6.55 -0.26
N GLY A 52 13.57 5.89 0.41
CA GLY A 52 13.85 6.05 1.85
C GLY A 52 14.61 7.34 2.18
N PHE A 53 15.54 7.26 3.14
CA PHE A 53 16.34 8.40 3.58
C PHE A 53 17.10 9.09 2.44
N PHE A 54 17.38 10.39 2.61
CA PHE A 54 17.93 11.25 1.55
C PHE A 54 19.18 10.68 0.86
N LEU A 55 20.10 10.08 1.62
CA LEU A 55 21.32 9.46 1.10
C LEU A 55 21.04 8.16 0.32
N SER A 56 20.11 7.31 0.79
CA SER A 56 19.73 6.11 0.04
C SER A 56 19.00 6.46 -1.25
N ARG A 57 18.24 7.56 -1.26
CA ARG A 57 17.59 8.10 -2.47
C ARG A 57 18.59 8.61 -3.50
N ILE A 58 19.66 9.30 -3.09
CA ILE A 58 20.71 9.77 -4.01
C ILE A 58 21.46 8.58 -4.62
N PHE A 59 21.90 7.63 -3.78
CA PHE A 59 22.59 6.43 -4.25
C PHE A 59 21.71 5.62 -5.21
N SER A 60 20.44 5.43 -4.88
CA SER A 60 19.48 4.76 -5.75
C SER A 60 19.25 5.52 -7.06
N ALA A 61 19.09 6.85 -7.02
CA ALA A 61 18.88 7.65 -8.23
C ALA A 61 20.07 7.59 -9.21
N LEU A 62 21.29 7.42 -8.71
CA LEU A 62 22.52 7.34 -9.51
C LEU A 62 22.83 5.92 -10.01
N VAL A 63 22.57 4.89 -9.19
CA VAL A 63 23.04 3.53 -9.43
C VAL A 63 21.94 2.59 -9.94
N THR A 64 20.67 2.83 -9.59
CA THR A 64 19.58 1.94 -10.01
C THR A 64 18.88 2.43 -11.28
N PRO A 65 18.86 1.62 -12.35
CA PRO A 65 18.11 1.93 -13.57
C PRO A 65 16.62 2.12 -13.28
N LYS A 66 15.97 2.98 -14.07
CA LYS A 66 14.55 3.38 -13.89
C LYS A 66 13.57 2.31 -14.38
N TYR A 67 13.80 1.03 -14.04
CA TYR A 67 12.86 -0.04 -14.36
C TYR A 67 11.58 0.11 -13.55
N ARG A 68 10.43 0.01 -14.23
CA ARG A 68 9.15 -0.15 -13.55
C ARG A 68 8.91 -1.61 -13.28
N VAL A 69 8.29 -1.87 -12.14
CA VAL A 69 7.94 -3.21 -11.71
C VAL A 69 6.43 -3.30 -11.60
N HIS A 70 5.86 -4.26 -12.28
CA HIS A 70 4.42 -4.54 -12.33
C HIS A 70 4.17 -5.88 -11.66
N LEU A 71 3.26 -5.91 -10.69
CA LEU A 71 2.76 -7.13 -10.08
C LEU A 71 1.28 -7.29 -10.43
N LEU A 72 0.93 -8.40 -11.05
CA LEU A 72 -0.44 -8.74 -11.43
C LEU A 72 -0.84 -10.04 -10.77
N ILE A 73 -1.98 -10.05 -10.09
CA ILE A 73 -2.58 -11.28 -9.58
C ILE A 73 -3.83 -11.58 -10.40
N TYR A 74 -3.90 -12.81 -10.92
CA TYR A 74 -5.05 -13.34 -11.62
C TYR A 74 -5.54 -14.60 -10.90
N THR A 75 -6.86 -14.71 -10.75
CA THR A 75 -7.51 -15.84 -10.06
C THR A 75 -8.43 -16.58 -11.02
N GLU A 76 -8.45 -17.90 -10.93
CA GLU A 76 -9.34 -18.75 -11.74
C GLU A 76 -9.71 -20.02 -10.96
N GLN A 77 -10.74 -20.77 -11.35
CA GLN A 77 -11.00 -22.08 -10.73
C GLN A 77 -9.90 -23.10 -11.12
N SER A 78 -9.62 -23.17 -12.42
CA SER A 78 -8.58 -24.02 -13.01
C SER A 78 -7.96 -23.31 -14.22
N PHE A 79 -6.64 -23.28 -14.33
CA PHE A 79 -5.97 -22.73 -15.50
C PHE A 79 -5.83 -23.77 -16.63
N ASP A 80 -6.00 -23.31 -17.87
CA ASP A 80 -5.55 -24.00 -19.10
C ASP A 80 -4.18 -23.42 -19.52
N PRO A 81 -3.22 -24.24 -19.97
CA PRO A 81 -2.01 -23.78 -20.68
C PRO A 81 -2.23 -22.61 -21.66
N LYS A 82 -3.32 -22.63 -22.44
CA LYS A 82 -3.65 -21.54 -23.38
C LYS A 82 -3.92 -20.22 -22.67
N LEU A 83 -4.65 -20.26 -21.56
CA LEU A 83 -4.97 -19.08 -20.76
C LEU A 83 -3.70 -18.51 -20.11
N VAL A 84 -2.82 -19.35 -19.58
CA VAL A 84 -1.52 -18.93 -19.01
C VAL A 84 -0.68 -18.20 -20.05
N ARG A 85 -0.57 -18.77 -21.26
CA ARG A 85 0.15 -18.12 -22.37
C ARG A 85 -0.48 -16.79 -22.77
N LYS A 86 -1.81 -16.75 -22.85
CA LYS A 86 -2.56 -15.51 -23.15
C LYS A 86 -2.28 -14.43 -22.11
N LEU A 87 -2.30 -14.76 -20.81
CA LEU A 87 -1.99 -13.84 -19.71
C LEU A 87 -0.58 -13.26 -19.85
N ILE A 88 0.42 -14.11 -20.08
CA ILE A 88 1.82 -13.70 -20.25
C ILE A 88 1.95 -12.74 -21.44
N LEU A 89 1.42 -13.11 -22.62
CA LEU A 89 1.50 -12.29 -23.83
C LEU A 89 0.77 -10.96 -23.67
N THR A 90 -0.40 -10.96 -23.02
CA THR A 90 -1.20 -9.76 -22.78
C THR A 90 -0.46 -8.77 -21.87
N CYS A 91 0.17 -9.26 -20.81
CA CYS A 91 1.01 -8.42 -19.95
C CYS A 91 2.23 -7.89 -20.70
N LYS A 92 2.94 -8.73 -21.44
CA LYS A 92 4.11 -8.33 -22.23
C LYS A 92 3.78 -7.24 -23.26
N ASN A 93 2.63 -7.34 -23.92
CA ASN A 93 2.22 -6.36 -24.92
C ASN A 93 1.77 -5.03 -24.29
N LYS A 94 1.38 -5.04 -23.01
CA LYS A 94 0.92 -3.84 -22.31
C LYS A 94 2.06 -3.00 -21.73
N PHE A 95 3.07 -3.65 -21.14
CA PHE A 95 4.15 -2.99 -20.41
C PHE A 95 5.41 -2.86 -21.27
N GLY A 96 6.35 -2.01 -20.85
CA GLY A 96 7.57 -1.74 -21.61
C GLY A 96 8.46 -2.98 -21.72
N SER A 97 9.28 -3.05 -22.78
CA SER A 97 10.20 -4.18 -22.98
C SER A 97 11.23 -4.34 -21.88
N GLU A 98 11.54 -3.27 -21.16
CA GLU A 98 12.49 -3.22 -20.05
C GLU A 98 11.83 -3.32 -18.67
N ASP A 99 10.49 -3.38 -18.61
CA ASP A 99 9.76 -3.45 -17.35
C ASP A 99 9.76 -4.88 -16.82
N TRP A 100 9.82 -5.03 -15.49
CA TRP A 100 9.72 -6.33 -14.85
C TRP A 100 8.26 -6.63 -14.52
N ILE A 101 7.79 -7.80 -14.95
CA ILE A 101 6.42 -8.25 -14.76
C ILE A 101 6.43 -9.47 -13.85
N PHE A 102 5.84 -9.33 -12.66
CA PHE A 102 5.52 -10.44 -11.77
C PHE A 102 4.05 -10.82 -11.97
N LEU A 103 3.80 -12.07 -12.35
CA LEU A 103 2.46 -12.60 -12.59
C LEU A 103 2.15 -13.71 -11.59
N GLY A 104 1.26 -13.43 -10.64
CA GLY A 104 0.75 -14.40 -9.68
C GLY A 104 -0.53 -15.03 -10.20
N LEU A 105 -0.52 -16.35 -10.39
CA LEU A 105 -1.66 -17.12 -10.84
C LEU A 105 -2.19 -17.93 -9.66
N ILE A 106 -3.41 -17.67 -9.20
CA ILE A 106 -3.98 -18.39 -8.06
C ILE A 106 -5.17 -19.19 -8.57
N GLN A 107 -5.09 -20.52 -8.48
CA GLN A 107 -6.21 -21.39 -8.80
C GLN A 107 -6.72 -22.15 -7.58
N ARG A 108 -7.99 -22.53 -7.63
CA ARG A 108 -8.60 -23.31 -6.56
C ARG A 108 -8.15 -24.77 -6.63
N ASP A 109 -8.24 -25.35 -7.82
CA ASP A 109 -8.03 -26.79 -8.02
C ASP A 109 -6.56 -27.16 -8.09
N ALA A 110 -6.26 -28.45 -8.07
CA ALA A 110 -4.90 -28.95 -8.24
C ALA A 110 -4.37 -28.69 -9.66
N PHE A 111 -3.05 -28.47 -9.79
CA PHE A 111 -2.43 -28.20 -11.08
C PHE A 111 -2.36 -29.45 -11.96
N GLN A 112 -2.85 -29.33 -13.19
CA GLN A 112 -2.58 -30.29 -14.25
C GLN A 112 -1.12 -30.19 -14.73
N LYS A 113 -0.52 -31.31 -15.14
CA LYS A 113 0.89 -31.37 -15.58
C LYS A 113 1.22 -30.34 -16.67
N ALA A 114 0.33 -30.18 -17.65
CA ALA A 114 0.52 -29.23 -18.75
C ALA A 114 0.59 -27.76 -18.29
N VAL A 115 -0.16 -27.38 -17.25
CA VAL A 115 -0.10 -26.04 -16.65
C VAL A 115 1.25 -25.84 -15.98
N LYS A 116 1.73 -26.86 -15.23
CA LYS A 116 3.04 -26.80 -14.57
C LYS A 116 4.16 -26.59 -15.58
N GLU A 117 4.17 -27.39 -16.64
CA GLU A 117 5.14 -27.30 -17.73
C GLU A 117 5.07 -25.94 -18.44
N THR A 118 3.87 -25.38 -18.62
CA THR A 118 3.69 -24.05 -19.23
C THR A 118 4.25 -22.94 -18.35
N VAL A 119 4.09 -23.02 -17.03
CA VAL A 119 4.65 -22.04 -16.08
C VAL A 119 6.16 -22.17 -15.97
N THR A 120 6.69 -23.39 -15.88
CA THR A 120 8.14 -23.61 -15.74
C THR A 120 8.91 -23.27 -17.01
N SER A 121 8.32 -23.49 -18.19
CA SER A 121 8.93 -23.20 -19.50
C SER A 121 8.98 -21.71 -19.87
N VAL A 122 8.49 -20.81 -19.02
CA VAL A 122 8.63 -19.37 -19.23
C VAL A 122 10.10 -18.97 -19.13
N ALA A 123 10.75 -18.83 -20.29
CA ALA A 123 12.17 -18.46 -20.41
C ALA A 123 12.40 -16.94 -20.47
N ASP A 124 11.34 -16.13 -20.50
CA ASP A 124 11.46 -14.68 -20.60
C ASP A 124 12.13 -14.09 -19.36
N ARG A 125 13.20 -13.31 -19.54
CA ARG A 125 13.96 -12.70 -18.44
C ARG A 125 13.21 -11.60 -17.70
N ASN A 126 12.20 -10.99 -18.32
CA ASN A 126 11.44 -9.85 -17.80
C ASN A 126 10.07 -10.25 -17.22
N VAL A 127 9.69 -11.53 -17.31
CA VAL A 127 8.42 -12.03 -16.78
C VAL A 127 8.64 -13.15 -15.77
N GLY A 128 8.45 -12.88 -14.48
CA GLY A 128 8.42 -13.91 -13.44
C GLY A 128 6.99 -14.40 -13.19
N VAL A 129 6.74 -15.70 -13.33
CA VAL A 129 5.42 -16.28 -13.08
C VAL A 129 5.47 -17.18 -11.85
N VAL A 130 4.50 -17.01 -10.95
CA VAL A 130 4.29 -17.92 -9.81
C VAL A 130 2.83 -18.34 -9.81
N ALA A 131 2.60 -19.64 -9.93
CA ALA A 131 1.28 -20.25 -9.83
C ALA A 131 1.11 -20.94 -8.47
N PHE A 132 -0.03 -20.72 -7.81
CA PHE A 132 -0.40 -21.33 -6.54
C PHE A 132 -1.75 -22.05 -6.64
N SER A 133 -1.81 -23.28 -6.12
CA SER A 133 -3.03 -24.07 -6.02
C SER A 133 -3.51 -24.06 -4.57
N LEU A 134 -4.77 -23.64 -4.34
CA LEU A 134 -5.34 -23.63 -2.99
C LEU A 134 -5.62 -25.05 -2.48
N ALA A 135 -6.10 -25.95 -3.34
CA ALA A 135 -6.44 -27.33 -2.98
C ALA A 135 -5.21 -28.16 -2.58
N SER A 136 -4.16 -28.13 -3.40
CA SER A 136 -2.94 -28.91 -3.15
C SER A 136 -1.88 -28.15 -2.33
N ARG A 137 -2.06 -26.85 -2.10
CA ARG A 137 -1.04 -25.92 -1.55
C ARG A 137 0.28 -25.94 -2.32
N GLU A 138 0.24 -26.45 -3.55
CA GLU A 138 1.39 -26.56 -4.42
C GLU A 138 1.71 -25.20 -5.03
N LYS A 139 3.00 -24.90 -5.12
CA LYS A 139 3.52 -23.72 -5.80
C LYS A 139 4.38 -24.15 -6.99
N VAL A 140 4.11 -23.57 -8.15
CA VAL A 140 4.90 -23.74 -9.38
C VAL A 140 5.38 -22.37 -9.82
N PHE A 141 6.59 -22.26 -10.34
CA PHE A 141 7.16 -20.98 -10.74
C PHE A 141 8.01 -21.13 -12.00
N SER A 142 8.19 -20.03 -12.73
CA SER A 142 9.06 -19.97 -13.90
C SER A 142 10.53 -20.14 -13.52
N ASP A 143 11.31 -20.88 -14.33
CA ASP A 143 12.71 -21.22 -14.00
C ASP A 143 13.71 -20.06 -14.19
N ASN A 144 13.20 -18.83 -14.28
CA ASN A 144 13.98 -17.62 -14.39
C ASN A 144 14.19 -16.94 -13.02
N VAL A 145 15.08 -15.94 -12.98
CA VAL A 145 15.45 -15.21 -11.75
C VAL A 145 14.23 -14.54 -11.11
N LEU A 146 13.36 -13.92 -11.91
CA LEU A 146 12.16 -13.24 -11.42
C LEU A 146 11.16 -14.23 -10.80
N GLY A 147 10.91 -15.38 -11.43
CA GLY A 147 10.04 -16.43 -10.90
C GLY A 147 10.53 -17.00 -9.58
N LYS A 148 11.84 -17.32 -9.49
CA LYS A 148 12.49 -17.79 -8.26
C LYS A 148 12.42 -16.75 -7.13
N GLY A 149 12.73 -15.49 -7.45
CA GLY A 149 12.63 -14.38 -6.49
C GLY A 149 11.21 -14.19 -5.99
N PHE A 150 10.24 -14.18 -6.90
CA PHE A 150 8.83 -14.00 -6.55
C PHE A 150 8.30 -15.17 -5.71
N ALA A 151 8.65 -16.41 -6.07
CA ALA A 151 8.22 -17.60 -5.33
C ALA A 151 8.72 -17.61 -3.87
N LYS A 152 9.92 -17.07 -3.62
CA LYS A 152 10.50 -16.95 -2.28
C LYS A 152 9.75 -15.94 -1.40
N GLN A 153 9.29 -14.84 -1.99
CA GLN A 153 8.66 -13.74 -1.27
C GLN A 153 7.14 -13.90 -1.12
N LEU A 154 6.47 -14.49 -2.12
CA LEU A 154 5.03 -14.72 -2.09
C LEU A 154 4.68 -15.90 -1.16
N LYS A 155 4.33 -15.62 0.09
CA LYS A 155 3.95 -16.63 1.09
C LYS A 155 2.46 -16.54 1.39
N LEU A 156 1.63 -17.36 0.75
CA LEU A 156 0.18 -17.36 0.95
C LEU A 156 -0.28 -18.16 2.18
N THR A 157 0.63 -18.58 3.06
CA THR A 157 0.33 -19.56 4.12
C THR A 157 -0.04 -18.97 5.46
N GLU A 158 0.24 -17.69 5.76
CA GLU A 158 -0.18 -17.04 7.01
C GLU A 158 0.01 -15.51 6.92
N VAL A 159 -1.04 -14.74 7.22
CA VAL A 159 -0.94 -13.28 7.39
C VAL A 159 -1.59 -12.90 8.72
N LYS A 160 -0.78 -12.38 9.65
CA LYS A 160 -1.27 -11.73 10.86
C LYS A 160 -1.75 -10.32 10.50
N PHE A 161 -3.04 -10.06 10.67
CA PHE A 161 -3.62 -8.72 10.54
C PHE A 161 -3.42 -7.96 11.86
N GLU A 162 -2.21 -7.44 12.10
CA GLU A 162 -2.00 -6.51 13.21
C GLU A 162 -2.45 -5.10 12.79
N VAL A 163 -3.60 -4.67 13.33
CA VAL A 163 -4.04 -3.27 13.30
C VAL A 163 -3.59 -2.67 14.63
N PHE A 164 -2.39 -2.08 14.66
CA PHE A 164 -1.96 -1.33 15.83
C PHE A 164 -1.07 -0.15 15.45
N ASP A 165 -1.70 1.02 15.28
CA ASP A 165 -1.02 2.30 15.06
C ASP A 165 -0.67 2.99 16.40
N LEU A 166 -0.07 2.22 17.32
CA LEU A 166 0.53 2.76 18.54
C LEU A 166 1.79 3.61 18.30
N PRO A 167 2.65 3.35 17.29
CA PRO A 167 3.91 4.08 17.14
C PRO A 167 3.76 5.59 16.93
N ASN A 168 2.71 6.04 16.24
CA ASN A 168 2.50 7.47 15.96
C ASN A 168 1.95 8.24 17.17
N TYR A 169 1.12 7.60 17.99
CA TYR A 169 0.70 8.14 19.29
C TYR A 169 1.88 8.20 20.27
N LEU A 170 2.69 7.14 20.32
CA LEU A 170 3.87 7.09 21.20
C LEU A 170 4.88 8.19 20.84
N LYS A 171 5.18 8.41 19.56
CA LYS A 171 6.11 9.47 19.12
C LYS A 171 5.66 10.86 19.58
N SER A 172 4.37 11.17 19.44
CA SER A 172 3.82 12.47 19.83
C SER A 172 3.87 12.68 21.34
N PHE A 173 3.59 11.62 22.12
CA PHE A 173 3.75 11.63 23.56
C PHE A 173 5.21 11.81 23.97
N THR A 174 6.15 11.07 23.38
CA THR A 174 7.57 11.13 23.72
C THR A 174 8.17 12.52 23.46
N VAL A 175 7.89 13.14 22.31
CA VAL A 175 8.40 14.50 21.99
C VAL A 175 7.88 15.54 22.98
N THR A 176 6.60 15.47 23.32
CA THR A 176 5.97 16.40 24.26
C THR A 176 6.52 16.20 25.67
N PHE A 177 6.64 14.95 26.13
CA PHE A 177 7.20 14.60 27.42
C PHE A 177 8.66 15.07 27.55
N LEU A 178 9.49 14.82 26.53
CA LEU A 178 10.89 15.27 26.54
C LEU A 178 11.00 16.80 26.61
N SER A 179 10.13 17.51 25.89
CA SER A 179 10.09 18.98 25.90
C SER A 179 9.73 19.55 27.27
N VAL A 180 8.78 18.92 27.97
CA VAL A 180 8.36 19.34 29.32
C VAL A 180 9.41 19.00 30.36
N VAL A 181 10.05 17.82 30.28
CA VAL A 181 11.19 17.47 31.14
C VAL A 181 12.35 18.44 30.93
N LEU A 182 12.66 18.80 29.68
CA LEU A 182 13.74 19.73 29.36
C LEU A 182 13.45 21.15 29.87
N LEU A 183 12.18 21.60 29.85
CA LEU A 183 11.76 22.85 30.46
C LEU A 183 11.91 22.83 31.99
N LEU A 184 11.56 21.73 32.67
CA LEU A 184 11.74 21.58 34.11
C LEU A 184 13.23 21.60 34.51
N VAL A 185 14.09 20.96 33.71
CA VAL A 185 15.54 21.01 33.89
C VAL A 185 16.07 22.44 33.70
N LEU A 186 15.58 23.18 32.69
CA LEU A 186 15.95 24.58 32.47
C LEU A 186 15.55 25.48 33.66
N LEU A 187 14.35 25.28 34.22
CA LEU A 187 13.87 26.04 35.38
C LEU A 187 14.67 25.73 36.66
N MET A 188 15.15 24.49 36.82
CA MET A 188 16.08 24.13 37.89
C MET A 188 17.43 24.85 37.73
N LEU A 189 17.96 24.94 36.49
CA LEU A 189 19.19 25.67 36.19
C LEU A 189 19.06 27.19 36.44
N LEU A 190 17.83 27.74 36.32
CA LEU A 190 17.51 29.12 36.67
C LEU A 190 17.30 29.34 38.19
N SER A 191 17.78 28.42 39.03
CA SER A 191 17.81 28.51 40.50
C SER A 191 16.45 28.44 41.20
N VAL A 192 15.41 27.91 40.55
CA VAL A 192 14.16 27.63 41.25
C VAL A 192 14.25 26.26 41.94
N GLN A 193 14.58 26.29 43.22
CA GLN A 193 14.77 25.08 44.03
C GLN A 193 13.44 24.34 44.26
N ASN A 194 13.50 23.02 44.45
CA ASN A 194 12.37 22.12 44.71
C ASN A 194 11.29 22.03 43.61
N ILE A 195 11.56 22.55 42.41
CA ILE A 195 10.66 22.39 41.25
C ILE A 195 10.53 20.94 40.81
N ILE A 196 11.57 20.11 40.95
CA ILE A 196 11.56 18.70 40.54
C ILE A 196 11.20 17.84 41.74
N ASN A 197 9.90 17.59 41.92
CA ASN A 197 9.35 16.68 42.92
C ASN A 197 8.26 15.76 42.30
N PRO A 198 7.85 14.65 42.96
CA PRO A 198 6.88 13.72 42.37
C PRO A 198 5.55 14.37 41.97
N LEU A 199 5.08 15.37 42.73
CA LEU A 199 3.85 16.11 42.43
C LEU A 199 3.99 16.95 41.16
N SER A 200 5.11 17.65 41.00
CA SER A 200 5.44 18.46 39.82
C SER A 200 5.54 17.61 38.55
N MET A 201 6.05 16.38 38.66
CA MET A 201 6.12 15.42 37.55
C MET A 201 4.74 14.93 37.15
N LEU A 202 3.85 14.69 38.12
CA LEU A 202 2.46 14.29 37.86
C LEU A 202 1.68 15.43 37.19
N VAL A 203 1.86 16.67 37.66
CA VAL A 203 1.32 17.87 37.00
C VAL A 203 1.88 18.04 35.60
N ALA A 204 3.18 17.83 35.40
CA ALA A 204 3.82 17.88 34.09
C ALA A 204 3.25 16.84 33.13
N VAL A 205 2.97 15.61 33.58
CA VAL A 205 2.32 14.57 32.77
C VAL A 205 0.91 14.99 32.38
N LEU A 206 0.09 15.50 33.32
CA LEU A 206 -1.27 15.96 33.03
C LEU A 206 -1.30 17.14 32.05
N VAL A 207 -0.42 18.13 32.26
CA VAL A 207 -0.27 19.29 31.36
C VAL A 207 0.21 18.84 29.98
N SER A 208 1.16 17.89 29.92
CA SER A 208 1.64 17.32 28.65
C SER A 208 0.53 16.58 27.90
N LEU A 209 -0.32 15.83 28.60
CA LEU A 209 -1.47 15.14 28.00
C LEU A 209 -2.48 16.15 27.43
N LEU A 210 -2.82 17.19 28.19
CA LEU A 210 -3.78 18.22 27.76
C LEU A 210 -3.25 19.07 26.60
N LEU A 211 -2.02 19.58 26.71
CA LEU A 211 -1.39 20.38 25.66
C LEU A 211 -1.08 19.54 24.42
N GLY A 212 -0.61 18.30 24.61
CA GLY A 212 -0.36 17.34 23.54
C GLY A 212 -1.64 17.03 22.76
N TYR A 213 -2.76 16.76 23.46
CA TYR A 213 -4.05 16.54 22.81
C TYR A 213 -4.53 17.78 22.03
N ARG A 214 -4.39 18.98 22.61
CA ARG A 214 -4.79 20.23 21.96
C ARG A 214 -3.94 20.54 20.72
N LEU A 215 -2.63 20.31 20.79
CA LEU A 215 -1.72 20.45 19.64
C LEU A 215 -2.02 19.42 18.56
N TYR A 216 -2.25 18.15 18.95
CA TYR A 216 -2.69 17.09 18.06
C TYR A 216 -3.97 17.49 17.32
N LYS A 217 -5.02 17.87 18.05
CA LYS A 217 -6.32 18.25 17.47
C LYS A 217 -6.20 19.43 16.49
N ASN A 218 -5.34 20.40 16.79
CA ASN A 218 -5.24 21.62 15.98
C ASN A 218 -4.29 21.51 14.78
N ARG A 219 -3.28 20.62 14.81
CA ARG A 219 -2.24 20.57 13.78
C ARG A 219 -2.16 19.24 13.02
N PHE A 220 -2.55 18.14 13.66
CA PHE A 220 -2.27 16.80 13.15
C PHE A 220 -3.50 15.91 13.02
N HIS A 221 -4.61 16.30 13.64
CA HIS A 221 -5.84 15.55 13.51
C HIS A 221 -6.34 15.63 12.07
N VAL A 222 -6.55 14.44 11.51
CA VAL A 222 -7.08 14.29 10.17
C VAL A 222 -8.48 13.73 10.26
N ALA A 223 -9.41 14.44 9.63
CA ALA A 223 -10.76 13.94 9.42
C ALA A 223 -11.02 13.95 7.91
N LEU A 224 -11.77 12.96 7.44
CA LEU A 224 -12.19 12.86 6.05
C LEU A 224 -13.70 12.66 6.03
N SER A 225 -14.40 13.54 5.33
CA SER A 225 -15.81 13.41 5.04
C SER A 225 -15.97 13.17 3.55
N ILE A 226 -16.73 12.14 3.20
CA ILE A 226 -17.01 11.70 1.85
C ILE A 226 -18.52 11.77 1.66
N ASN A 227 -18.96 12.45 0.61
CA ASN A 227 -20.37 12.48 0.21
C ASN A 227 -20.49 12.13 -1.28
N SER A 228 -21.72 12.15 -1.82
CA SER A 228 -21.98 11.80 -3.23
C SER A 228 -21.40 12.80 -4.24
N LYS A 229 -21.08 14.03 -3.83
CA LYS A 229 -20.59 15.10 -4.72
C LYS A 229 -19.08 15.25 -4.69
N GLY A 230 -18.45 14.98 -3.54
CA GLY A 230 -17.03 15.18 -3.32
C GLY A 230 -16.57 14.75 -1.94
N PHE A 231 -15.42 15.29 -1.53
CA PHE A 231 -14.84 15.08 -0.21
C PHE A 231 -14.38 16.38 0.43
N GLN A 232 -14.27 16.35 1.75
CA GLN A 232 -13.61 17.37 2.56
C GLN A 232 -12.58 16.68 3.46
N LEU A 233 -11.32 17.07 3.31
CA LEU A 233 -10.19 16.59 4.10
C LEU A 233 -9.75 17.72 5.03
N TRP A 234 -9.92 17.49 6.33
CA TRP A 234 -9.39 18.38 7.37
C TRP A 234 -8.03 17.85 7.79
N GLU A 235 -7.02 18.71 7.78
CA GLU A 235 -5.72 18.45 8.40
C GLU A 235 -5.41 19.60 9.36
N GLY A 236 -5.73 19.39 10.64
CA GLY A 236 -5.77 20.44 11.64
C GLY A 236 -6.80 21.52 11.30
N LYS A 237 -6.34 22.73 10.99
CA LYS A 237 -7.19 23.87 10.56
C LYS A 237 -7.34 24.00 9.05
N ASN A 238 -6.54 23.26 8.27
CA ASN A 238 -6.57 23.36 6.82
C ASN A 238 -7.65 22.45 6.27
N VAL A 239 -8.50 22.99 5.39
CA VAL A 239 -9.55 22.23 4.70
C VAL A 239 -9.18 22.14 3.23
N LYS A 240 -9.12 20.92 2.71
CA LYS A 240 -9.01 20.65 1.28
C LYS A 240 -10.30 19.99 0.80
N GLU A 241 -10.89 20.55 -0.24
CA GLU A 241 -12.15 20.07 -0.80
C GLU A 241 -11.95 19.72 -2.28
N GLY A 242 -12.70 18.73 -2.78
CA GLY A 242 -12.65 18.34 -4.18
C GLY A 242 -13.91 17.61 -4.60
N LYS A 243 -14.32 17.78 -5.87
CA LYS A 243 -15.48 17.08 -6.44
C LYS A 243 -15.03 15.82 -7.18
N TRP A 244 -15.84 14.76 -7.15
CA TRP A 244 -15.47 13.50 -7.81
C TRP A 244 -15.31 13.65 -9.33
N THR A 245 -16.06 14.57 -9.94
CA THR A 245 -16.01 14.90 -11.37
C THR A 245 -14.66 15.43 -11.84
N ASP A 246 -13.85 15.97 -10.94
CA ASP A 246 -12.58 16.63 -11.28
C ASP A 246 -11.46 15.60 -11.43
N PHE A 247 -11.71 14.35 -11.03
CA PHE A 247 -10.74 13.27 -11.05
C PHE A 247 -11.10 12.25 -12.13
N SER A 248 -10.08 11.77 -12.84
CA SER A 248 -10.22 10.77 -13.89
C SER A 248 -10.04 9.34 -13.38
N ASP A 249 -9.29 9.16 -12.29
CA ASP A 249 -8.89 7.84 -11.83
C ASP A 249 -8.48 7.84 -10.34
N VAL A 250 -8.40 6.65 -9.76
CA VAL A 250 -8.03 6.44 -8.36
C VAL A 250 -7.14 5.20 -8.17
N ALA A 251 -6.14 5.32 -7.30
CA ALA A 251 -5.29 4.20 -6.86
C ALA A 251 -5.13 4.22 -5.33
N ILE A 252 -4.89 3.05 -4.74
CA ILE A 252 -4.38 2.95 -3.38
C ILE A 252 -2.90 3.26 -3.44
N TYR A 253 -2.47 4.31 -2.75
CA TYR A 253 -1.08 4.77 -2.71
C TYR A 253 -0.47 4.49 -1.34
N ILE A 254 0.75 3.93 -1.33
CA ILE A 254 1.54 3.71 -0.11
C ILE A 254 2.60 4.81 -0.06
N THR A 255 2.52 5.66 0.96
CA THR A 255 3.49 6.75 1.15
C THR A 255 4.88 6.21 1.53
N PRO A 256 5.96 6.99 1.40
CA PRO A 256 7.28 6.59 1.90
C PRO A 256 7.28 6.17 3.38
N GLN A 257 6.42 6.80 4.18
CA GLN A 257 6.20 6.50 5.61
C GLN A 257 5.28 5.29 5.84
N ARG A 258 4.82 4.62 4.78
CA ARG A 258 3.88 3.48 4.78
C ARG A 258 2.48 3.81 5.32
N GLU A 259 2.07 5.05 5.17
CA GLU A 259 0.65 5.37 5.30
C GLU A 259 -0.07 4.93 4.03
N THR A 260 -1.31 4.49 4.19
CA THR A 260 -2.15 4.13 3.04
C THR A 260 -3.07 5.28 2.72
N CYS A 261 -3.05 5.71 1.47
CA CYS A 261 -3.83 6.81 0.95
C CYS A 261 -4.63 6.35 -0.27
N LEU A 262 -5.73 7.03 -0.58
CA LEU A 262 -6.31 7.04 -1.93
C LEU A 262 -5.71 8.20 -2.69
N ARG A 263 -4.94 7.89 -3.73
CA ARG A 263 -4.47 8.88 -4.68
C ARG A 263 -5.50 9.06 -5.77
N LEU A 264 -6.08 10.26 -5.82
CA LEU A 264 -6.97 10.71 -6.87
C LEU A 264 -6.16 11.41 -7.95
N TYR A 265 -6.37 11.05 -9.21
CA TYR A 265 -5.68 11.64 -10.35
C TYR A 265 -6.60 12.61 -11.07
N SER A 266 -6.16 13.86 -11.26
CA SER A 266 -6.81 14.87 -12.09
C SER A 266 -5.86 15.36 -13.18
N LYS A 267 -6.35 16.24 -14.07
CA LYS A 267 -5.50 16.89 -15.08
C LYS A 267 -4.47 17.84 -14.46
N GLU A 268 -4.78 18.41 -13.30
CA GLU A 268 -3.98 19.43 -12.62
C GLU A 268 -2.97 18.82 -11.63
N GLY A 269 -3.11 17.54 -11.28
CA GLY A 269 -2.19 16.85 -10.40
C GLY A 269 -2.81 15.64 -9.72
N SER A 270 -2.29 15.31 -8.54
CA SER A 270 -2.79 14.21 -7.72
C SER A 270 -3.07 14.67 -6.30
N VAL A 271 -4.19 14.20 -5.73
CA VAL A 271 -4.57 14.47 -4.34
C VAL A 271 -4.57 13.16 -3.56
N ASP A 272 -3.91 13.14 -2.40
CA ASP A 272 -3.80 11.96 -1.55
C ASP A 272 -4.75 12.10 -0.35
N LEU A 273 -5.70 11.16 -0.23
CA LEU A 273 -6.63 11.07 0.90
C LEU A 273 -6.13 9.99 1.88
N PRO A 274 -5.71 10.34 3.10
CA PRO A 274 -5.07 9.39 4.02
C PRO A 274 -6.10 8.45 4.67
N LEU A 275 -6.18 7.22 4.16
CA LEU A 275 -7.10 6.18 4.63
C LEU A 275 -6.73 5.68 6.03
N SER A 276 -5.45 5.38 6.26
CA SER A 276 -4.99 4.85 7.55
C SER A 276 -5.18 5.84 8.69
N ARG A 277 -4.97 7.14 8.44
CA ARG A 277 -5.15 8.20 9.45
C ARG A 277 -6.63 8.51 9.72
N ALA A 278 -7.49 8.31 8.71
CA ALA A 278 -8.94 8.48 8.85
C ALA A 278 -9.65 7.23 9.41
N GLY A 279 -8.95 6.11 9.62
CA GLY A 279 -9.53 4.87 10.11
C GLY A 279 -10.47 4.18 9.13
N LEU A 280 -10.33 4.45 7.82
CA LEU A 280 -11.21 3.91 6.79
C LEU A 280 -10.70 2.59 6.20
N SER A 281 -11.64 1.69 5.86
CA SER A 281 -11.34 0.45 5.16
C SER A 281 -10.81 0.73 3.75
N ARG A 282 -9.59 0.25 3.43
CA ARG A 282 -8.94 0.47 2.13
C ARG A 282 -9.79 -0.02 0.96
N LYS A 283 -10.25 -1.28 1.04
CA LYS A 283 -10.97 -1.97 -0.03
C LYS A 283 -12.32 -1.30 -0.29
N GLU A 284 -13.11 -1.09 0.76
CA GLU A 284 -14.45 -0.51 0.65
C GLU A 284 -14.40 0.92 0.15
N THR A 285 -13.50 1.73 0.72
CA THR A 285 -13.35 3.14 0.32
C THR A 285 -12.85 3.26 -1.11
N TYR A 286 -11.89 2.42 -1.54
CA TYR A 286 -11.43 2.40 -2.92
C TYR A 286 -12.58 2.10 -3.90
N LEU A 287 -13.36 1.04 -3.64
CA LEU A 287 -14.45 0.64 -4.52
C LEU A 287 -15.57 1.70 -4.56
N MET A 288 -15.90 2.29 -3.40
CA MET A 288 -16.86 3.38 -3.31
C MET A 288 -16.42 4.59 -4.14
N VAL A 289 -15.20 5.09 -3.92
CA VAL A 289 -14.67 6.26 -4.63
C VAL A 289 -14.52 5.99 -6.13
N LYS A 290 -14.06 4.79 -6.51
CA LYS A 290 -13.98 4.39 -7.92
C LYS A 290 -15.35 4.41 -8.62
N ARG A 291 -16.43 4.02 -7.92
CA ARG A 291 -17.80 4.12 -8.44
C ARG A 291 -18.25 5.57 -8.56
N LEU A 292 -17.97 6.42 -7.56
CA LEU A 292 -18.33 7.84 -7.59
C LEU A 292 -17.62 8.62 -8.71
N ILE A 293 -16.36 8.27 -9.00
CA ILE A 293 -15.60 8.86 -10.11
C ILE A 293 -16.15 8.39 -11.46
N LYS A 294 -16.49 7.10 -11.59
CA LYS A 294 -16.99 6.52 -12.86
C LYS A 294 -18.46 6.81 -13.15
N GLY A 295 -19.27 6.95 -12.11
CA GLY A 295 -20.71 7.15 -12.17
C GLY A 295 -21.09 8.49 -11.57
N GLY A 296 -20.62 9.59 -12.18
CA GLY A 296 -21.11 10.93 -11.85
C GLY A 296 -22.66 10.96 -11.77
N PRO A 297 -23.25 11.95 -11.09
CA PRO A 297 -24.57 11.89 -10.41
C PRO A 297 -25.84 11.62 -11.26
N ASP A 298 -25.73 11.11 -12.49
CA ASP A 298 -26.83 10.94 -13.44
C ASP A 298 -27.10 9.47 -13.85
N THR A 299 -26.88 8.51 -12.95
CA THR A 299 -27.43 7.15 -13.13
C THR A 299 -28.17 6.68 -11.88
N GLN A 300 -29.35 7.27 -11.69
CA GLN A 300 -30.52 6.63 -11.10
C GLN A 300 -31.70 6.83 -12.04
#